data_AF-U7UP15-F1
#
_entry.id   AF-U7UP15-F1
#
_cell.length_a   1.000
_cell.length_b   1.000
_cell.length_c   1.000
_cell.angle_alpha   90.00
_cell.angle_beta   90.00
_cell.angle_gamma   90.00
#
_symmetry.space_group_name_H-M   'P 1'
#
loop_
_entity.id
_entity.type
_entity.pdbx_description
1 polymer ?
#
loop_
_entity_poly.entity_id
_entity_poly.type
_entity_poly.pdbx_seq_one_letter_code
_entity_poly.pdbx_strand_id
1 'polypeptide(L)' 'MWEVIPNYFKDEKRCIRCGCCVTICPVDAIRMMPDEKGVVRPSYEKYKCIRCNRCTDACEIFENYMLGGSE' A
#
# COMPACT_ATOMS: atom_id res chain seq x y z
N MET A 1 19.95 5.13 2.70
CA MET A 1 19.47 5.06 4.11
C MET A 1 18.10 5.71 4.13
N TRP A 2 17.06 4.98 4.56
CA TRP A 2 15.62 5.37 4.57
C TRP A 2 14.92 5.53 3.21
N GLU A 3 14.93 4.49 2.37
CA GLU A 3 14.22 4.58 1.08
C GLU A 3 13.59 3.24 0.73
N VAL A 4 12.40 2.99 1.27
CA VAL A 4 11.29 2.36 0.53
C VAL A 4 10.09 2.31 1.48
N ILE A 5 9.37 3.42 1.53
CA ILE A 5 7.94 3.32 1.81
C ILE A 5 7.31 3.04 0.45
N PRO A 6 6.66 1.88 0.24
CA PRO A 6 6.10 1.57 -1.07
C PRO A 6 4.96 2.53 -1.37
N ASN A 7 5.21 3.46 -2.29
CA ASN A 7 4.22 4.39 -2.86
C ASN A 7 3.21 3.69 -3.78
N TYR A 8 3.19 2.34 -3.78
CA TYR A 8 2.29 1.50 -4.56
C TYR A 8 0.81 1.86 -4.36
N PHE A 9 0.42 2.36 -3.17
CA PHE A 9 -0.95 2.81 -2.91
C PHE A 9 -1.42 3.95 -3.83
N LYS A 10 -0.48 4.76 -4.36
CA LYS A 10 -0.76 5.85 -5.29
C LYS A 10 -0.72 5.42 -6.76
N ASP A 11 -0.23 4.21 -7.08
CA ASP A 11 -0.19 3.71 -8.45
C ASP A 11 -1.61 3.35 -8.91
N GLU A 12 -2.16 4.17 -9.80
CA GLU A 12 -3.51 3.99 -10.34
C GLU A 12 -3.69 2.71 -11.14
N LYS A 13 -2.62 2.21 -11.76
CA LYS A 13 -2.62 0.97 -12.55
C LYS A 13 -2.43 -0.28 -11.70
N ARG A 14 -1.98 -0.14 -10.45
CA ARG A 14 -1.57 -1.26 -9.59
C ARG A 14 -2.48 -1.45 -8.38
N CYS A 15 -3.00 -0.36 -7.82
CA CYS A 15 -3.92 -0.43 -6.69
C CYS A 15 -5.37 -0.56 -7.17
N ILE A 16 -5.93 -1.77 -7.05
CA ILE A 16 -7.35 -2.06 -7.31
C ILE A 16 -8.28 -1.61 -6.19
N ARG A 17 -7.74 -0.98 -5.13
CA ARG A 17 -8.50 -0.43 -4.00
C ARG A 17 -9.28 -1.49 -3.21
N CYS A 18 -8.74 -2.71 -3.11
CA CYS A 18 -9.36 -3.83 -2.40
C CYS A 18 -9.54 -3.61 -0.89
N GLY A 19 -8.69 -2.80 -0.26
CA GLY A 19 -8.75 -2.54 1.18
C GLY A 19 -7.96 -3.49 2.08
N CYS A 20 -7.36 -4.57 1.54
CA CYS A 20 -6.59 -5.53 2.35
C CYS A 20 -5.48 -4.87 3.18
N CYS A 21 -4.79 -3.88 2.61
CA CYS A 21 -3.74 -3.14 3.30
C CYS A 21 -4.22 -2.39 4.56
N VAL A 22 -5.46 -1.92 4.60
CA VAL A 22 -6.08 -1.27 5.76
C VAL A 22 -6.38 -2.34 6.82
N THR A 23 -7.04 -3.43 6.41
CA THR A 23 -7.44 -4.52 7.31
C THR A 23 -6.27 -5.21 7.99
N ILE A 24 -5.15 -5.42 7.29
CA ILE A 24 -3.97 -6.10 7.84
C ILE A 24 -3.08 -5.18 8.69
N CYS A 25 -3.28 -3.85 8.63
CA CYS A 25 -2.40 -2.90 9.29
C CYS A 25 -2.60 -2.95 10.80
N PRO A 26 -1.60 -3.37 11.60
CA PRO A 26 -1.77 -3.50 13.06
C PRO A 26 -1.82 -2.15 13.78
N VAL A 27 -1.42 -1.07 13.11
CA VAL A 27 -1.25 0.28 13.68
C VAL A 27 -2.15 1.31 13.02
N ASP A 28 -3.12 0.87 12.19
CA ASP A 28 -4.04 1.73 11.45
C ASP A 28 -3.33 2.88 10.70
N ALA A 29 -2.14 2.59 10.15
CA ALA A 29 -1.34 3.57 9.42
C ALA A 29 -1.85 3.81 7.99
N ILE A 30 -2.87 3.08 7.55
CA ILE A 30 -3.43 3.15 6.19
C ILE A 30 -4.94 3.30 6.32
N ARG A 31 -5.53 4.27 5.61
CA ARG A 31 -6.99 4.55 5.65
C ARG A 31 -7.55 4.82 4.28
N MET A 32 -8.73 4.30 3.96
CA MET A 32 -9.41 4.61 2.69
C MET A 32 -9.99 6.04 2.72
N MET A 33 -9.45 6.93 1.90
CA MET A 33 -9.89 8.31 1.77
C MET A 33 -10.07 8.67 0.28
N PRO A 34 -11.08 9.48 -0.08
CA PRO A 34 -11.21 10.01 -1.43
C PRO A 34 -10.08 11.01 -1.74
N ASP A 35 -9.47 10.85 -2.91
CA ASP A 35 -8.52 11.79 -3.48
C ASP A 35 -9.25 12.99 -4.13
N GLU A 36 -8.52 14.01 -4.61
CA GLU A 36 -9.07 15.22 -5.24
C GLU A 36 -10.00 14.90 -6.44
N LYS A 37 -9.79 13.75 -7.09
CA LYS A 37 -10.62 13.24 -8.19
C LYS A 37 -11.89 12.49 -7.74
N GLY A 38 -12.21 12.48 -6.45
CA GLY A 38 -13.34 11.71 -5.88
C GLY A 38 -13.11 10.19 -5.85
N VAL A 39 -11.86 9.77 -6.03
CA VAL A 39 -11.47 8.37 -6.11
C VAL A 39 -10.99 7.89 -4.76
N VAL A 40 -11.68 6.92 -4.15
CA VAL A 40 -11.32 6.34 -2.85
C VAL A 40 -10.04 5.51 -2.97
N ARG A 41 -9.02 5.87 -2.17
CA ARG A 41 -7.72 5.21 -2.15
C ARG A 41 -7.15 5.10 -0.73
N PRO A 42 -6.24 4.13 -0.49
CA PRO A 42 -5.53 4.06 0.78
C PRO A 42 -4.57 5.23 0.93
N SER A 43 -4.86 6.10 1.89
CA SER A 43 -4.01 7.16 2.39
C SER A 43 -3.06 6.60 3.44
N TYR A 44 -1.77 6.86 3.27
CA TYR A 44 -0.69 6.30 4.08
C TYR A 44 -0.12 7.35 5.06
N GLU A 45 -0.16 7.04 6.36
CA GLU A 45 0.40 7.85 7.43
C GLU A 45 1.82 7.38 7.80
N LYS A 46 2.82 8.10 7.28
CA LYS A 46 4.26 7.80 7.51
C LYS A 46 4.67 7.75 8.98
N TYR A 47 3.99 8.50 9.85
CA TYR A 47 4.33 8.61 11.27
C TYR A 47 3.82 7.45 12.12
N LYS A 48 2.75 6.78 11.69
CA LYS A 48 2.19 5.60 12.39
C LYS A 48 2.79 4.29 11.90
N CYS A 49 3.34 4.28 10.69
CA CYS A 49 3.88 3.07 10.08
C CYS A 49 5.11 2.55 10.84
N ILE A 50 4.97 1.37 11.46
CA ILE A 50 6.06 0.65 12.13
C ILE A 50 6.90 -0.21 11.17
N ARG A 51 6.71 -0.06 9.85
CA ARG A 51 7.42 -0.81 8.80
C ARG A 51 7.33 -2.35 8.97
N CYS A 52 6.16 -2.85 9.33
CA CYS A 52 5.92 -4.29 9.48
C CYS A 52 5.76 -5.07 8.16
N ASN A 53 5.74 -4.38 7.01
CA ASN A 53 5.59 -4.92 5.65
C ASN A 53 4.34 -5.79 5.36
N ARG A 54 3.40 -5.92 6.31
CA ARG A 54 2.20 -6.74 6.15
C ARG A 54 1.26 -6.27 5.04
N CYS A 55 1.22 -4.97 4.78
CA CYS A 55 0.38 -4.41 3.71
C CYS A 55 0.88 -4.80 2.31
N THR A 56 2.18 -5.08 2.19
CA THR A 56 2.83 -5.56 0.97
C THR A 56 2.58 -7.06 0.78
N ASP A 57 2.70 -7.82 1.88
CA ASP A 57 2.48 -9.27 1.92
C ASP A 57 1.02 -9.65 1.62
N ALA A 58 0.08 -8.93 2.21
CA ALA A 58 -1.36 -9.13 1.95
C ALA A 58 -1.81 -8.61 0.57
N CYS A 59 -0.93 -7.93 -0.18
CA CYS A 59 -1.28 -7.39 -1.48
C CYS A 59 -1.02 -8.45 -2.56
N GLU A 60 -2.08 -9.12 -2.98
CA GLU A 60 -2.06 -10.17 -4.01
C GLU A 60 -1.56 -9.65 -5.37
N ILE A 61 -1.68 -8.34 -5.60
CA ILE A 61 -1.15 -7.67 -6.80
C ILE A 61 0.37 -7.46 -6.70
N PHE A 62 0.92 -7.37 -5.49
CA PHE A 62 2.34 -7.12 -5.26
C PHE A 62 3.19 -8.35 -5.61
N GLU A 63 2.75 -9.56 -5.25
CA GLU A 63 3.44 -10.81 -5.59
C GLU A 63 3.54 -11.00 -7.12
N ASN A 64 2.46 -10.68 -7.85
CA ASN A 64 2.42 -10.73 -9.31
C ASN A 64 3.41 -9.77 -10.01
N TYR A 65 3.99 -8.79 -9.30
CA TYR A 65 4.86 -7.77 -9.89
C TYR A 65 6.32 -7.83 -9.38
N MET A 66 6.60 -8.50 -8.25
CA MET A 66 7.97 -8.74 -7.76
C MET A 66 8.63 -9.98 -8.41
N LEU A 67 7.86 -10.87 -9.03
CA LEU A 67 8.38 -11.97 -9.87
C LEU A 67 8.90 -11.52 -11.25
N GLY A 68 9.12 -10.22 -11.44
CA GLY A 68 9.75 -9.63 -12.63
C GLY A 68 11.04 -8.85 -12.33
N GLY A 69 11.69 -9.10 -11.18
CA GLY A 69 12.84 -8.31 -10.72
C GLY A 69 13.87 -9.11 -9.93
N SER A 70 14.44 -10.15 -10.55
CA SER A 70 15.79 -10.63 -10.24
C SER A 70 16.33 -11.41 -11.46
N GLU A 71 16.95 -10.68 -12.37
CA GLU A 71 18.29 -11.06 -12.85
C GLU A 71 19.30 -10.24 -12.05
#